data_AF-A0A2G9SLK9-F1
#
_entry.id   AF-A0A2G9SLK9-F1
#
_cell.length_a   1.000
_cell.length_b   1.000
_cell.length_c   1.000
_cell.angle_alpha   90.00
_cell.angle_beta   90.00
_cell.angle_gamma   90.00
#
_symmetry.space_group_name_H-M   'P 1'
#
loop_
_entity.id
_entity.type
_entity.pdbx_description
1 polymer ?
#
loop_
_entity_poly.entity_id
_entity_poly.type
_entity_poly.pdbx_seq_one_letter_code
_entity_poly.pdbx_strand_id
1 'polypeptide(L)'
;CSVECGSGTQQRDVICIRKTAEGFTVVKPHECSFLEKPPNQQSCHLRSCGAKWFYTEWSTCSKSCEGGFRVREVRCLADDISHSDKCEAELRPEDKETCNTQDCIPEIDETCKDKYYNCNVVVQARLCIYAYYKTACCASCVRAASRQSGYLGRR
;
A
#
# COMPACT_ATOMS: atom_id res chain seq x y z
N CYS A 1 -4.24 17.24 25.92
CA CYS A 1 -3.75 17.61 24.57
C CYS A 1 -4.20 16.54 23.59
N SER A 2 -4.45 16.86 22.32
CA SER A 2 -4.95 15.93 21.30
C SER A 2 -3.92 14.90 20.82
N VAL A 3 -2.66 15.08 21.20
CA VAL A 3 -1.54 14.19 20.89
C VAL A 3 -0.78 13.88 22.17
N GLU A 4 -0.04 12.77 22.18
CA GLU A 4 0.79 12.33 23.33
C GLU A 4 2.23 12.88 23.28
N CYS A 5 2.64 13.41 22.14
CA CYS A 5 3.94 14.02 21.89
C CYS A 5 3.82 15.06 20.76
N GLY A 6 4.78 15.98 20.65
CA GLY A 6 4.78 17.03 19.65
C GLY A 6 3.72 18.11 19.88
N SER A 7 3.27 18.75 18.79
CA SER A 7 2.29 19.83 18.83
C SER A 7 0.88 19.32 18.62
N GLY A 8 -0.06 19.76 19.46
CA GLY A 8 -1.48 19.48 19.29
C GLY A 8 -2.35 20.54 19.96
N THR A 9 -3.58 20.15 20.26
CA THR A 9 -4.63 21.07 20.72
C THR A 9 -5.31 20.54 21.97
N GLN A 10 -5.63 21.39 22.92
CA GLN A 10 -6.44 21.03 24.09
C GLN A 10 -7.64 21.95 24.23
N GLN A 11 -8.73 21.40 24.76
CA GLN A 11 -9.98 22.11 24.96
C GLN A 11 -10.39 22.05 26.43
N ARG A 12 -11.03 23.12 26.90
CA ARG A 12 -11.76 23.20 28.16
C ARG A 12 -13.21 23.56 27.89
N ASP A 13 -14.09 23.17 28.81
CA ASP A 13 -15.46 23.65 28.77
C ASP A 13 -15.54 25.09 29.27
N VAL A 14 -16.40 25.87 28.60
CA VAL A 14 -16.70 27.25 28.97
C VAL A 14 -18.16 27.31 29.33
N ILE A 15 -18.44 27.50 30.62
CA ILE A 15 -19.78 27.56 31.18
C ILE A 15 -20.14 29.00 31.58
N CYS A 16 -21.42 29.35 31.45
CA CYS A 16 -21.95 30.64 31.85
C CYS A 16 -22.34 30.59 33.34
N ILE A 17 -21.83 31.52 34.15
CA ILE A 17 -22.12 31.60 35.59
C ILE A 17 -22.58 33.00 36.00
N ARG A 18 -23.47 33.07 36.99
CA ARG A 18 -23.95 34.31 37.61
C ARG A 18 -23.47 34.39 39.06
N LYS A 19 -22.93 35.53 39.47
CA LYS A 19 -22.53 35.79 40.85
C LYS A 19 -23.74 36.24 41.68
N THR A 20 -23.99 35.58 42.81
CA THR A 20 -25.02 35.92 43.80
C THR A 20 -24.36 36.26 45.15
N ALA A 21 -25.13 36.73 46.14
CA ALA A 21 -24.61 36.98 47.49
C ALA A 21 -24.08 35.71 48.18
N GLU A 22 -24.55 34.54 47.75
CA GLU A 22 -24.24 33.22 48.30
C GLU A 22 -23.16 32.47 47.50
N GLY A 23 -22.72 33.00 46.34
CA GLY A 23 -21.66 32.37 45.53
C GLY A 23 -21.84 32.53 44.02
N PHE A 24 -21.67 31.42 43.28
CA PHE A 24 -21.79 31.37 41.83
C PHE A 24 -22.81 30.31 41.41
N THR A 25 -23.69 30.64 40.47
CA THR A 25 -24.70 29.71 39.92
C THR A 25 -24.50 29.52 38.43
N VAL A 26 -24.53 28.27 37.96
CA VAL A 26 -24.45 27.96 36.52
C VAL A 26 -25.78 28.30 35.86
N VAL A 27 -25.73 29.08 34.78
CA VAL A 27 -26.91 29.51 34.03
C VAL A 27 -26.82 29.06 32.57
N LYS A 28 -27.91 29.27 31.82
CA LYS A 28 -27.96 28.85 30.41
C LYS A 28 -26.97 29.66 29.56
N PRO A 29 -26.34 29.07 28.52
CA PRO A 29 -25.30 29.75 27.73
C PRO A 29 -25.72 31.09 27.12
N HIS A 30 -27.01 31.26 26.76
CA HIS A 30 -27.51 32.51 26.16
C HIS A 30 -27.52 33.70 27.13
N GLU A 31 -27.50 33.46 28.44
CA GLU A 31 -27.39 34.51 29.47
C GLU A 31 -26.02 35.18 29.47
N CYS A 32 -25.01 34.59 28.81
CA CYS A 32 -23.70 35.21 28.59
C CYS A 32 -23.49 35.61 27.12
N SER A 33 -24.53 35.56 26.26
CA SER A 33 -24.37 35.79 24.81
C SER A 33 -23.89 37.19 24.45
N PHE A 34 -24.11 38.16 25.33
CA PHE A 34 -23.65 39.54 25.20
C PHE A 34 -22.21 39.75 25.70
N LEU A 35 -21.57 38.71 26.27
CA LEU A 35 -20.19 38.75 26.73
C LEU A 35 -19.28 38.07 25.71
N GLU A 36 -18.03 38.54 25.63
CA GLU A 36 -17.01 37.86 24.85
C GLU A 36 -16.74 36.47 25.44
N LYS A 37 -16.95 35.43 24.64
CA LYS A 37 -16.74 34.05 25.07
C LYS A 37 -15.23 33.79 25.20
N PRO A 38 -14.73 33.38 26.38
CA PRO A 38 -13.32 33.03 26.53
C PRO A 38 -12.91 31.91 25.56
N PRO A 39 -11.63 31.87 25.12
CA PRO A 39 -11.13 30.77 24.32
C PRO A 39 -11.32 29.46 25.08
N ASN A 40 -11.97 28.52 24.41
CA ASN A 40 -12.17 27.17 24.90
C ASN A 40 -11.07 26.22 24.40
N GLN A 41 -10.28 26.64 23.42
CA GLN A 41 -9.24 25.84 22.79
C GLN A 41 -7.90 26.57 22.84
N GLN A 42 -6.82 25.84 23.08
CA GLN A 42 -5.45 26.35 23.01
C GLN A 42 -4.49 25.29 22.47
N SER A 43 -3.41 25.75 21.84
CA SER A 43 -2.30 24.88 21.42
C SER A 43 -1.57 24.30 22.64
N CYS A 44 -1.04 23.09 22.50
CA CYS A 44 -0.17 22.46 23.47
C CYS A 44 1.05 21.88 22.77
N HIS A 45 2.22 22.05 23.39
CA HIS A 45 3.49 21.54 22.91
C HIS A 45 4.05 20.57 23.97
N LEU A 46 4.07 19.28 23.64
CA LEU A 46 4.67 18.24 24.46
C LEU A 46 6.12 17.98 24.05
N ARG A 47 6.76 17.02 24.72
CA ARG A 47 8.06 16.47 24.30
C ARG A 47 8.00 16.02 22.83
N SER A 48 9.15 16.10 22.16
CA SER A 48 9.32 15.56 20.80
C SER A 48 8.84 14.11 20.71
N CYS A 49 8.22 13.74 19.58
CA CYS A 49 7.78 12.36 19.35
C CYS A 49 8.95 11.42 19.03
N GLY A 50 10.14 11.95 18.78
CA GLY A 50 11.28 11.19 18.30
C GLY A 50 11.09 10.71 16.85
N ALA A 51 12.08 9.98 16.35
CA ALA A 51 12.01 9.44 15.00
C ALA A 51 11.07 8.22 14.95
N LYS A 52 10.27 8.12 13.89
CA LYS A 52 9.32 7.03 13.67
C LYS A 52 9.44 6.46 12.26
N TRP A 53 9.08 5.19 12.11
CA TRP A 53 8.99 4.54 10.81
C TRP A 53 7.72 4.98 10.07
N PHE A 54 7.89 5.34 8.81
CA PHE A 54 6.82 5.64 7.87
C PHE A 54 6.97 4.73 6.65
N TYR A 55 5.85 4.38 6.04
CA TYR A 55 5.85 3.55 4.85
C TYR A 55 4.77 3.97 3.86
N THR A 56 5.00 3.70 2.59
CA THR A 56 3.99 3.87 1.53
C THR A 56 3.08 2.66 1.43
N GLU A 57 2.00 2.80 0.67
CA GLU A 57 1.28 1.64 0.16
C GLU A 57 2.20 0.72 -0.65
N TRP A 58 1.81 -0.56 -0.73
CA TRP A 58 2.50 -1.55 -1.54
C TRP A 58 2.40 -1.24 -3.03
N SER A 59 3.48 -1.53 -3.77
CA SER A 59 3.46 -1.55 -5.23
C SER A 59 2.50 -2.62 -5.76
N THR A 60 2.22 -2.55 -7.05
CA THR A 60 1.64 -3.70 -7.75
C THR A 60 2.59 -4.90 -7.67
N CYS A 61 2.02 -6.11 -7.68
CA CYS A 61 2.80 -7.34 -7.65
C CYS A 61 3.56 -7.52 -8.97
N SER A 62 4.81 -7.99 -8.89
CA SER A 62 5.67 -8.23 -10.07
C SER A 62 5.13 -9.29 -11.03
N LYS A 63 4.25 -10.18 -10.55
CA LYS A 63 3.56 -11.19 -11.35
C LYS A 63 2.09 -11.23 -10.96
N SER A 64 1.24 -11.65 -11.89
CA SER A 64 -0.19 -11.90 -11.65
C SER A 64 -0.50 -13.30 -11.11
N CYS A 65 0.45 -14.25 -11.18
CA CYS A 65 0.35 -15.63 -10.69
C CYS A 65 1.76 -16.25 -10.56
N GLU A 66 1.85 -17.48 -10.05
CA GLU A 66 3.09 -18.25 -9.82
C GLU A 66 4.12 -17.57 -8.90
N GLY A 67 3.64 -16.72 -7.98
CA GLY A 67 4.46 -16.02 -7.02
C GLY A 67 5.26 -14.87 -7.64
N GLY A 68 4.99 -13.67 -7.17
CA GLY A 68 5.78 -12.47 -7.39
C GLY A 68 6.18 -11.81 -6.07
N PHE A 69 6.70 -10.60 -6.17
CA PHE A 69 6.97 -9.75 -5.03
C PHE A 69 6.37 -8.37 -5.25
N ARG A 70 5.97 -7.72 -4.18
CA ARG A 70 5.66 -6.29 -4.15
C ARG A 70 6.55 -5.59 -3.14
N VAL A 71 6.79 -4.32 -3.39
CA VAL A 71 7.71 -3.51 -2.58
C VAL A 71 7.00 -2.25 -2.11
N ARG A 72 7.42 -1.72 -0.97
CA ARG A 72 7.00 -0.40 -0.49
C ARG A 72 8.21 0.35 0.01
N GLU A 73 8.12 1.67 0.04
CA GLU A 73 9.16 2.49 0.62
C GLU A 73 8.99 2.55 2.14
N VAL A 74 10.08 2.38 2.88
CA VAL A 74 10.13 2.47 4.34
C VAL A 74 11.22 3.46 4.73
N ARG A 75 10.85 4.52 5.45
CA ARG A 75 11.77 5.58 5.88
C ARG A 75 11.60 5.88 7.36
N CYS A 76 12.72 6.11 8.05
CA CYS A 76 12.73 6.63 9.40
C CYS A 76 12.77 8.16 9.33
N LEU A 77 11.76 8.83 9.89
CA LEU A 77 11.63 10.28 9.83
C LEU A 77 11.52 10.89 11.23
N ALA A 78 12.14 12.04 11.42
CA ALA A 78 12.00 12.86 12.63
C ALA A 78 10.74 13.76 12.57
N ASP A 79 10.49 14.50 13.65
CA ASP A 79 9.31 15.39 13.79
C ASP A 79 9.23 16.48 12.70
N ASP A 80 10.36 16.87 12.11
CA ASP A 80 10.47 17.83 11.02
C ASP A 80 10.42 17.18 9.62
N ILE A 81 10.06 15.89 9.55
CA ILE A 81 9.98 15.10 8.32
C ILE A 81 11.35 14.90 7.65
N SER A 82 12.45 15.23 8.34
CA SER A 82 13.80 14.91 7.87
C SER A 82 14.13 13.43 8.07
N HIS A 83 15.03 12.91 7.23
CA HIS A 83 15.54 11.55 7.37
C HIS A 83 16.28 11.39 8.71
N SER A 84 16.05 10.28 9.39
CA SER A 84 16.69 9.96 10.67
C SER A 84 17.09 8.49 10.71
N ASP A 85 18.05 8.16 11.58
CA ASP A 85 18.47 6.77 11.87
C ASP A 85 18.14 6.36 13.31
N LYS A 86 17.35 7.18 14.02
CA LYS A 86 17.03 7.00 15.45
C LYS A 86 15.82 6.10 15.71
N CYS A 87 15.21 5.53 14.67
CA CYS A 87 14.10 4.60 14.84
C CYS A 87 14.59 3.26 15.36
N GLU A 88 13.75 2.60 16.14
CA GLU A 88 14.02 1.25 16.66
C GLU A 88 14.00 0.23 15.51
N ALA A 89 15.11 -0.49 15.32
CA ALA A 89 15.28 -1.41 14.20
C ALA A 89 14.28 -2.57 14.21
N GLU A 90 13.91 -3.08 15.39
CA GLU A 90 12.94 -4.16 15.58
C GLU A 90 11.51 -3.78 15.15
N LEU A 91 11.22 -2.48 15.10
CA LEU A 91 9.93 -1.96 14.64
C LEU A 91 9.93 -1.60 13.16
N ARG A 92 11.03 -1.83 12.43
CA ARG A 92 11.13 -1.52 11.00
C ARG A 92 10.13 -2.38 10.21
N PRO A 93 9.17 -1.78 9.51
CA PRO A 93 8.26 -2.53 8.65
C PRO A 93 8.99 -3.17 7.46
N GLU A 94 8.50 -4.32 6.98
CA GLU A 94 9.06 -4.97 5.78
C GLU A 94 8.89 -4.08 4.54
N ASP A 95 9.92 -3.99 3.70
CA ASP A 95 9.91 -3.24 2.43
C ASP A 95 9.60 -4.12 1.22
N LYS A 96 9.50 -5.44 1.41
CA LYS A 96 9.23 -6.42 0.37
C LYS A 96 8.45 -7.61 0.90
N GLU A 97 7.41 -8.02 0.19
CA GLU A 97 6.67 -9.24 0.51
C GLU A 97 6.26 -10.04 -0.74
N THR A 98 5.96 -11.32 -0.54
CA THR A 98 5.47 -12.22 -1.59
C THR A 98 4.00 -11.98 -1.88
N CYS A 99 3.62 -12.04 -3.15
CA CYS A 99 2.24 -11.86 -3.59
C CYS A 99 1.90 -12.80 -4.75
N ASN A 100 0.61 -12.98 -5.01
CA ASN A 100 0.08 -13.75 -6.14
C ASN A 100 0.65 -15.18 -6.26
N THR A 101 0.57 -15.95 -5.17
CA THR A 101 1.10 -17.33 -5.08
C THR A 101 0.21 -18.38 -5.74
N GLN A 102 -0.96 -18.00 -6.25
CA GLN A 102 -1.82 -18.89 -7.03
C GLN A 102 -1.14 -19.35 -8.32
N ASP A 103 -1.41 -20.58 -8.73
CA ASP A 103 -0.98 -21.08 -10.04
C ASP A 103 -1.59 -20.24 -11.17
N CYS A 104 -0.82 -20.09 -12.25
CA CYS A 104 -1.37 -19.49 -13.45
C CYS A 104 -2.37 -20.47 -14.06
N ILE A 105 -3.62 -20.04 -14.19
CA ILE A 105 -4.58 -20.76 -15.03
C ILE A 105 -4.18 -20.44 -16.47
N PRO A 106 -3.67 -21.41 -17.25
CA PRO A 106 -3.48 -21.16 -18.67
C PRO A 106 -4.85 -20.81 -19.23
N GLU A 107 -4.96 -19.69 -19.96
CA GLU A 107 -6.08 -19.51 -20.85
C GLU A 107 -5.98 -20.61 -21.91
N ILE A 108 -6.62 -21.74 -21.62
CA ILE A 108 -6.75 -22.84 -22.57
C ILE A 108 -7.71 -22.29 -23.61
N ASP A 109 -7.14 -21.70 -24.65
CA ASP A 109 -7.85 -21.55 -25.90
C ASP A 109 -8.13 -22.98 -26.41
N GLU A 110 -9.30 -23.53 -26.05
CA GLU A 110 -9.75 -24.85 -26.49
C GLU A 110 -9.77 -24.99 -28.01
N THR A 111 -9.68 -23.86 -28.74
CA THR A 111 -9.60 -23.82 -30.20
C THR A 111 -8.19 -24.10 -30.74
N CYS A 112 -7.14 -24.00 -29.92
CA CYS A 112 -5.75 -24.24 -30.33
C CYS A 112 -5.29 -25.67 -30.01
N LYS A 113 -5.59 -26.61 -30.90
CA LYS A 113 -5.15 -28.02 -30.83
C LYS A 113 -4.25 -28.39 -32.00
N ASP A 114 -3.33 -29.33 -31.78
CA ASP A 114 -2.50 -29.87 -32.86
C ASP A 114 -3.34 -30.79 -33.76
N LYS A 115 -3.24 -30.60 -35.08
CA LYS A 115 -3.90 -31.43 -36.09
C LYS A 115 -3.22 -32.78 -36.29
N TYR A 116 -1.91 -32.86 -36.02
CA TYR A 116 -1.12 -34.06 -36.23
C TYR A 116 -0.33 -34.46 -34.97
N TYR A 117 -0.11 -35.75 -34.77
CA TYR A 117 0.59 -36.28 -33.60
C TYR A 117 2.09 -35.98 -33.59
N ASN A 118 2.69 -35.78 -34.77
CA ASN A 118 4.12 -35.54 -34.96
C ASN A 118 4.50 -34.04 -34.93
N CYS A 119 3.64 -33.18 -34.36
CA CYS A 119 3.91 -31.74 -34.22
C CYS A 119 5.14 -31.43 -33.36
N ASN A 120 5.62 -32.38 -32.55
CA ASN A 120 6.92 -32.28 -31.88
C ASN A 120 8.09 -32.18 -32.88
N VAL A 121 8.01 -32.86 -34.02
CA VAL A 121 9.05 -32.81 -35.08
C VAL A 121 9.08 -31.43 -35.73
N VAL A 122 7.91 -30.81 -35.91
CA VAL A 122 7.76 -29.44 -36.44
C VAL A 122 8.44 -28.42 -35.51
N VAL A 123 8.27 -28.57 -34.20
CA VAL A 123 8.96 -27.75 -33.19
C VAL A 123 10.48 -27.97 -33.24
N GLN A 124 10.93 -29.23 -33.25
CA GLN A 124 12.36 -29.57 -33.29
C GLN A 124 13.05 -29.05 -34.56
N ALA A 125 12.36 -29.09 -35.70
CA ALA A 125 12.82 -28.57 -36.97
C ALA A 125 12.66 -27.03 -37.10
N ARG A 126 12.19 -26.34 -36.05
CA ARG A 126 11.95 -24.88 -36.01
C ARG A 126 11.01 -24.38 -37.12
N LEU A 127 10.10 -25.23 -37.56
CA LEU A 127 9.17 -24.93 -38.66
C LEU A 127 7.94 -24.12 -38.21
N CYS A 128 7.77 -23.88 -36.90
CA CYS A 128 6.69 -23.06 -36.34
C CYS A 128 6.68 -21.59 -36.81
N ILE A 129 7.75 -21.14 -37.49
CA ILE A 129 7.80 -19.82 -38.13
C ILE A 129 6.88 -19.73 -39.36
N TYR A 130 6.55 -20.85 -39.99
CA TYR A 130 5.70 -20.87 -41.18
C TYR A 130 4.22 -20.94 -40.79
N ALA A 131 3.40 -20.12 -41.44
CA ALA A 131 1.97 -19.98 -41.13
C ALA A 131 1.20 -21.32 -41.15
N TYR A 132 1.53 -22.20 -42.11
CA TYR A 132 0.95 -23.54 -42.20
C TYR A 132 1.19 -24.37 -40.92
N TYR A 133 2.42 -24.38 -40.43
CA TYR A 133 2.78 -25.15 -39.24
C TYR A 133 2.27 -24.49 -37.95
N LYS A 134 2.20 -23.15 -37.92
CA LYS A 134 1.63 -22.40 -36.81
C LYS A 134 0.15 -22.72 -36.58
N THR A 135 -0.60 -23.01 -37.65
CA THR A 135 -2.01 -23.41 -37.55
C THR A 135 -2.18 -24.92 -37.39
N ALA A 136 -1.43 -25.75 -38.13
CA ALA A 136 -1.53 -27.21 -38.05
C ALA A 136 -0.98 -27.78 -36.73
N CYS A 137 -0.02 -27.12 -36.11
CA CYS A 137 0.62 -27.52 -34.86
C CYS A 137 0.51 -26.41 -33.80
N CYS A 138 -0.71 -25.86 -33.64
CA CYS A 138 -0.98 -24.70 -32.81
C CYS A 138 -0.53 -24.89 -31.35
N ALA A 139 -0.96 -25.96 -30.69
CA ALA A 139 -0.64 -26.19 -29.28
C ALA A 139 0.86 -26.40 -29.06
N SER A 140 1.50 -27.19 -29.93
CA SER A 140 2.94 -27.46 -29.87
C SER A 140 3.78 -26.19 -30.12
N CYS A 141 3.41 -25.38 -31.11
CA CYS A 141 4.14 -24.16 -31.44
C CYS A 141 3.93 -23.05 -30.39
N VAL A 142 2.72 -22.90 -29.83
CA VAL A 142 2.45 -21.95 -28.74
C VAL A 142 3.22 -22.32 -27.47
N ARG A 143 3.23 -23.60 -27.09
CA ARG A 143 4.01 -24.09 -25.94
C ARG A 143 5.52 -23.90 -26.14
N ALA A 144 6.02 -24.04 -27.37
CA ALA A 144 7.44 -23.79 -27.67
C ALA A 144 7.79 -22.30 -27.55
N ALA A 145 6.88 -21.42 -27.98
CA ALA A 145 7.07 -19.97 -27.89
C ALA A 145 7.05 -19.46 -26.44
N SER A 146 6.14 -19.96 -25.59
CA SER A 146 6.09 -19.57 -24.18
C SER A 146 7.37 -19.95 -23.42
N ARG A 147 7.98 -21.10 -23.75
CA ARG A 147 9.27 -21.53 -23.19
C ARG A 147 10.45 -20.63 -23.62
N GLN A 148 10.41 -20.05 -24.82
CA GLN A 148 11.47 -19.14 -25.28
C GLN A 148 11.37 -17.75 -24.64
N SER A 149 10.15 -17.23 -24.42
CA SER A 149 9.94 -15.96 -23.73
C SER A 149 10.43 -15.98 -22.27
N GLY A 150 10.41 -17.15 -21.60
CA GLY A 150 10.97 -17.31 -20.26
C GLY A 150 12.51 -17.22 -20.17
N TYR A 151 13.23 -17.34 -21.29
CA TYR A 151 14.69 -17.24 -21.34
C TYR A 151 15.22 -15.84 -21.62
N LEU A 152 14.39 -14.94 -22.18
CA LEU A 152 14.77 -13.54 -22.45
C LEU A 152 14.42 -12.58 -21.30
N GLY A 153 13.79 -13.07 -20.23
CA GLY A 153 13.53 -12.33 -18.98
C GLY A 153 14.60 -12.50 -17.89
N ARG A 154 15.75 -13.11 -18.21
CA ARG A 154 16.94 -13.15 -17.34
C ARG A 154 18.04 -12.26 -17.92
N ARG A 155 17.96 -10.95 -17.66
CA ARG A 155 19.10 -10.03 -17.59
C ARG A 155 18.81 -9.00 -16.51
#